data_AF-A0A261KQE4-F1
#
_entry.id   AF-A0A261KQE4-F1
#
_cell.length_a   1.000
_cell.length_b   1.000
_cell.length_c   1.000
_cell.angle_alpha   90.00
_cell.angle_beta   90.00
_cell.angle_gamma   90.00
#
_symmetry.space_group_name_H-M   'P 1'
#
loop_
_entity.id
_entity.type
_entity.pdbx_description
1 polymer ?
#
loop_
_entity_poly.entity_id
_entity_poly.type
_entity_poly.pdbx_seq_one_letter_code
_entity_poly.pdbx_strand_id
1 'polypeptide(L)'
;MLGDFLLDNSTSTEQVEIQTSIIKIRGKTLIYGNVVYQISNITSIGLVNRTTVKQTPKWYWSLPFVGFMLLLVPDIYARIFGALIMALGIWLLYQHHINKTSGKYGMTIYTNSGDKRTFVSRSEDFIKKVILVLYNVMNGE
;
A
#
# COMPACT_ATOMS: atom_id res chain seq x y z
N MET A 1 13.59 31.01 -25.55
CA MET A 1 14.00 30.05 -24.49
C MET A 1 12.91 29.00 -24.29
N LEU A 2 12.64 28.20 -25.33
CA LEU A 2 11.57 27.18 -25.38
C LEU A 2 12.14 25.75 -25.52
N GLY A 3 13.47 25.61 -25.46
CA GLY A 3 14.18 24.36 -25.72
C GLY A 3 14.33 23.43 -24.51
N ASP A 4 14.10 23.92 -23.29
CA ASP A 4 14.36 23.14 -22.06
C ASP A 4 13.16 22.31 -21.59
N PHE A 5 12.05 22.27 -22.35
CA PHE A 5 10.86 21.48 -22.01
C PHE A 5 10.87 20.06 -22.57
N LEU A 6 11.90 19.67 -23.33
CA LEU A 6 12.02 18.34 -23.90
C LEU A 6 13.29 17.64 -23.40
N LEU A 7 13.35 17.38 -22.09
CA LEU A 7 14.29 16.43 -21.54
C LEU A 7 13.69 15.02 -21.55
N ASP A 8 14.11 14.32 -22.59
CA ASP A 8 14.65 12.97 -22.59
C ASP A 8 13.75 11.81 -22.14
N ASN A 9 13.28 11.09 -23.16
CA ASN A 9 12.59 9.83 -23.07
C ASN A 9 13.62 8.69 -23.02
N SER A 10 14.06 8.28 -21.82
CA SER A 10 14.41 6.88 -21.60
C SER A 10 14.57 6.54 -20.11
N THR A 11 14.15 5.32 -19.78
CA THR A 11 14.41 4.54 -18.56
C THR A 11 13.55 4.75 -17.32
N SER A 12 12.79 3.68 -17.05
CA SER A 12 12.04 3.32 -15.83
C SER A 12 10.60 3.84 -15.80
N THR A 13 9.66 2.94 -16.13
CA THR A 13 8.27 2.99 -15.65
C THR A 13 8.26 2.84 -14.12
N GLU A 14 8.89 3.76 -13.41
CA GLU A 14 8.65 3.90 -11.98
C GLU A 14 7.18 4.26 -11.84
N GLN A 15 6.42 3.33 -11.28
CA GLN A 15 5.08 3.62 -10.79
C GLN A 15 5.25 4.70 -9.72
N VAL A 16 5.16 5.97 -10.12
CA VAL A 16 5.28 7.10 -9.19
C VAL A 16 4.10 6.99 -8.22
N GLU A 17 4.36 6.38 -7.06
CA GLU A 17 3.44 6.26 -5.94
C GLU A 17 3.48 7.59 -5.18
N ILE A 18 2.69 8.57 -5.63
CA ILE A 18 2.52 9.81 -4.87
C ILE A 18 1.65 9.46 -3.66
N GLN A 19 2.15 9.66 -2.44
CA GLN A 19 1.38 9.45 -1.22
C GLN A 19 0.61 10.73 -0.86
N THR A 20 -0.72 10.69 -0.92
CA THR A 20 -1.57 11.78 -0.43
C THR A 20 -2.84 11.23 0.20
N SER A 21 -3.34 11.93 1.22
CA SER A 21 -4.56 11.58 1.96
C SER A 21 -5.84 11.99 1.24
N ILE A 22 -5.75 12.82 0.19
CA ILE A 22 -6.91 13.46 -0.44
C ILE A 22 -6.85 13.32 -1.96
N ILE A 23 -7.93 12.78 -2.52
CA ILE A 23 -8.25 12.82 -3.94
C ILE A 23 -9.41 13.80 -4.11
N LYS A 24 -9.23 14.84 -4.93
CA LYS A 24 -10.28 15.84 -5.18
C LYS A 24 -10.69 15.78 -6.64
N ILE A 25 -11.98 15.56 -6.89
CA ILE A 25 -12.57 15.61 -8.22
C ILE A 25 -13.32 16.93 -8.34
N ARG A 26 -12.99 17.74 -9.36
CA ARG A 26 -13.65 19.02 -9.63
C ARG A 26 -13.97 19.11 -11.11
N GLY A 27 -15.26 19.01 -11.44
CA GLY A 27 -15.71 18.96 -12.84
C GLY A 27 -15.00 17.84 -13.59
N LYS A 28 -14.41 18.16 -14.75
CA LYS A 28 -13.67 17.21 -15.61
C LYS A 28 -12.20 17.01 -15.23
N THR A 29 -11.83 17.32 -13.98
CA THR A 29 -10.43 17.21 -13.50
C THR A 29 -10.32 16.41 -12.21
N LEU A 30 -9.28 15.57 -12.15
CA LEU A 30 -8.85 14.82 -10.98
C LEU A 30 -7.59 15.48 -10.44
N ILE A 31 -7.67 16.03 -9.23
CA ILE A 31 -6.56 16.67 -8.53
C ILE A 31 -6.01 15.66 -7.52
N TYR A 32 -4.71 15.37 -7.65
CA TYR A 32 -4.01 14.43 -6.81
C TYR A 32 -2.63 14.95 -6.42
N GLY A 33 -2.47 15.30 -5.14
CA GLY A 33 -1.25 15.94 -4.65
C GLY A 33 -0.99 17.25 -5.42
N ASN A 34 0.17 17.33 -6.07
CA ASN A 34 0.57 18.48 -6.90
C ASN A 34 0.25 18.30 -8.40
N VAL A 35 -0.48 17.25 -8.78
CA VAL A 35 -0.78 16.95 -10.19
C VAL A 35 -2.28 17.09 -10.46
N VAL A 36 -2.60 17.70 -11.60
CA VAL A 36 -3.97 17.84 -12.10
C VAL A 36 -4.10 17.01 -13.37
N TYR A 37 -5.01 16.05 -13.37
CA TYR A 37 -5.32 15.20 -14.52
C TYR A 37 -6.66 15.59 -15.12
N GLN A 38 -6.73 15.69 -16.44
CA GLN A 38 -8.01 15.81 -17.14
C GLN A 38 -8.66 14.42 -17.29
N ILE A 39 -9.94 14.33 -16.94
CA ILE A 39 -10.70 13.07 -16.97
C ILE A 39 -10.94 12.60 -18.41
N SER A 40 -11.00 13.52 -19.38
CA SER A 40 -11.07 13.19 -20.82
C SER A 40 -9.86 12.40 -21.33
N ASN A 41 -8.73 12.44 -20.62
CA ASN A 41 -7.54 11.66 -20.96
C ASN A 41 -7.54 10.27 -20.29
N ILE A 42 -8.54 9.93 -19.49
CA ILE A 42 -8.67 8.62 -18.83
C ILE A 42 -9.42 7.66 -19.76
N THR A 43 -8.79 6.55 -20.13
CA THR A 43 -9.37 5.53 -21.02
C THR A 43 -10.03 4.39 -20.25
N SER A 44 -9.48 3.99 -19.11
CA SER A 44 -10.09 2.96 -18.27
C SER A 44 -9.65 3.05 -16.81
N ILE A 45 -10.50 2.51 -15.93
CA ILE A 45 -10.28 2.45 -14.50
C ILE A 45 -10.39 0.99 -14.07
N GLY A 46 -9.35 0.48 -13.42
CA GLY A 46 -9.31 -0.89 -12.91
C GLY A 46 -9.18 -0.93 -11.40
N LEU A 47 -10.02 -1.72 -10.73
CA LEU A 47 -9.80 -2.06 -9.32
C LEU A 47 -8.71 -3.14 -9.25
N VAL A 48 -7.62 -2.83 -8.54
CA VAL A 48 -6.54 -3.76 -8.29
C VAL A 48 -6.55 -4.11 -6.82
N ASN A 49 -6.89 -5.36 -6.50
CA ASN A 49 -6.71 -5.85 -5.15
C ASN A 49 -5.23 -6.20 -4.96
N ARG A 50 -4.44 -5.28 -4.38
CA ARG A 50 -3.07 -5.59 -3.97
C ARG A 50 -3.13 -6.15 -2.55
N THR A 51 -3.50 -7.41 -2.43
CA THR A 51 -3.21 -8.19 -1.22
C THR A 51 -1.70 -8.44 -1.15
N THR A 52 -0.94 -7.40 -0.78
CA THR A 52 0.46 -7.60 -0.37
C THR A 52 0.44 -8.28 0.98
N VAL A 53 0.44 -9.61 0.97
CA VAL A 53 0.70 -10.42 2.16
C VAL A 53 2.14 -10.10 2.56
N LYS A 54 2.31 -9.22 3.55
CA LYS A 54 3.63 -8.92 4.10
C LYS A 54 4.16 -10.21 4.72
N GLN A 55 5.03 -10.91 3.98
CA GLN A 55 5.60 -12.17 4.44
C GLN A 55 6.22 -11.93 5.82
N THR A 56 5.85 -12.78 6.78
CA THR A 56 6.51 -12.80 8.10
C THR A 56 7.97 -13.14 7.87
N PRO A 57 8.92 -12.29 8.26
CA PRO A 57 10.33 -12.64 8.20
C PRO A 57 10.55 -13.92 9.01
N LYS A 58 11.22 -14.93 8.45
CA LYS A 58 11.37 -16.26 9.09
C LYS A 58 12.02 -16.18 10.49
N TRP A 59 12.85 -15.16 10.73
CA TRP A 59 13.52 -14.92 12.01
C TRP A 59 12.56 -14.56 13.16
N TYR A 60 11.33 -14.11 12.89
CA TYR A 60 10.36 -13.88 13.98
C TYR A 60 10.00 -15.17 14.73
N TRP A 61 10.13 -16.34 14.09
CA TRP A 61 9.90 -17.63 14.72
C TRP A 61 11.07 -18.10 15.60
N SER A 62 12.28 -17.54 15.45
CA SER A 62 13.41 -17.93 16.29
C SER A 62 13.31 -17.36 17.71
N LEU A 63 12.65 -16.20 17.89
CA LEU A 63 12.46 -15.58 19.21
C LEU A 63 11.70 -16.46 20.21
N PRO A 64 10.47 -16.96 19.90
CA PRO A 64 9.75 -17.85 20.81
C PRO A 64 10.46 -19.20 20.99
N PHE A 65 11.20 -19.66 19.97
CA PHE A 65 12.00 -20.89 20.06
C PHE A 65 13.14 -20.77 21.07
N VAL A 66 13.88 -19.65 21.05
CA VAL A 66 14.93 -19.35 22.03
C VAL A 66 14.32 -19.21 23.43
N GLY A 67 13.20 -18.50 23.58
CA GLY A 67 12.49 -18.40 24.86
C GLY A 67 12.07 -19.76 25.42
N PHE A 68 11.63 -20.68 24.57
CA PHE A 68 11.29 -22.05 24.95
C PHE A 68 12.51 -22.85 25.42
N MET A 69 13.65 -22.74 24.73
CA MET A 69 14.88 -23.41 25.14
C MET A 69 15.38 -22.95 26.51
N LEU A 70 15.23 -21.65 26.84
CA LEU A 70 15.61 -21.11 28.15
C LEU A 70 14.73 -21.63 29.31
N LEU A 71 13.48 -22.01 29.04
CA LEU A 71 12.60 -22.59 30.08
C LEU A 71 13.04 -23.99 30.53
N LEU A 72 13.79 -24.71 29.70
CA LEU A 72 14.30 -26.05 30.02
C LEU A 72 15.51 -26.00 30.96
N VAL A 73 16.12 -24.83 31.14
CA VAL A 73 17.25 -24.62 32.04
C VAL A 73 16.75 -24.71 33.50
N PRO A 74 17.46 -25.41 34.40
CA PRO A 74 17.06 -25.56 35.80
C PRO A 74 17.18 -24.26 36.61
N ASP A 75 17.92 -23.27 36.13
CA ASP A 75 18.10 -21.98 36.78
C ASP A 75 16.81 -21.13 36.77
N ILE A 76 16.48 -20.56 37.93
CA ILE A 76 15.23 -19.79 38.13
C ILE A 76 15.23 -18.48 37.33
N TYR A 77 16.38 -17.81 37.21
CA TYR A 77 16.49 -16.55 36.48
C TYR A 77 16.41 -16.79 34.97
N ALA A 78 17.03 -17.87 34.48
CA ALA A 78 16.91 -18.31 33.10
C ALA A 78 15.46 -18.60 32.69
N ARG A 79 14.66 -19.23 33.58
CA ARG A 79 13.24 -19.50 33.34
C ARG A 79 12.39 -18.24 33.24
N ILE A 80 12.58 -17.29 34.17
CA ILE A 80 11.86 -16.00 34.15
C ILE A 80 12.19 -15.24 32.87
N PHE A 81 13.47 -15.20 32.49
CA PHE A 81 13.91 -14.53 31.28
C PHE A 81 13.40 -15.23 30.00
N GLY A 82 13.38 -16.56 29.98
CA GLY A 82 12.81 -17.37 28.89
C GLY A 82 11.31 -17.11 28.69
N ALA A 83 10.55 -17.03 29.79
CA ALA A 83 9.13 -16.68 29.74
C ALA A 83 8.89 -15.28 29.18
N LEU A 84 9.72 -14.30 29.57
CA LEU A 84 9.64 -12.92 29.07
C LEU A 84 9.90 -12.87 27.55
N ILE A 85 10.97 -13.53 27.07
CA ILE A 85 11.31 -13.60 25.64
C ILE A 85 10.20 -14.27 24.84
N MET A 86 9.64 -15.36 25.37
CA MET A 86 8.55 -16.07 24.72
C MET A 86 7.30 -15.19 24.58
N ALA A 87 6.90 -14.50 25.64
CA ALA A 87 5.78 -13.57 25.61
C ALA A 87 5.98 -12.44 24.58
N LEU A 88 7.21 -11.89 24.51
CA LEU A 88 7.59 -10.87 23.54
C LEU A 88 7.55 -11.39 22.09
N GLY A 89 8.03 -12.61 21.86
CA GLY A 89 7.98 -13.26 20.54
C GLY A 89 6.55 -13.52 20.06
N ILE A 90 5.69 -14.02 20.95
CA ILE A 90 4.26 -14.22 20.66
C ILE A 90 3.57 -12.88 20.37
N TRP A 91 3.84 -11.85 21.18
CA TRP A 91 3.29 -10.51 20.98
C TRP A 91 3.70 -9.92 19.61
N LEU A 92 4.97 -10.05 19.23
CA LEU A 92 5.48 -9.59 17.94
C LEU A 92 4.83 -10.31 16.76
N LEU A 93 4.63 -11.62 16.87
CA LEU A 93 3.91 -12.41 15.86
C LEU A 93 2.44 -11.98 15.77
N TYR A 94 1.78 -11.74 16.90
CA TYR A 94 0.40 -11.26 16.97
C TYR A 94 0.26 -9.88 16.32
N GLN A 95 1.15 -8.94 16.65
CA GLN A 95 1.16 -7.60 16.05
C GLN A 95 1.44 -7.65 14.54
N HIS A 96 2.34 -8.53 14.09
CA HIS A 96 2.57 -8.73 12.66
C HIS A 96 1.35 -9.35 11.96
N HIS A 97 0.65 -10.27 12.62
CA HIS A 97 -0.58 -10.87 12.07
C HIS A 97 -1.69 -9.84 11.91
N ILE A 98 -1.89 -8.96 12.90
CA ILE A 98 -2.84 -7.84 12.80
C ILE A 98 -2.43 -6.87 11.69
N ASN A 99 -1.13 -6.59 11.55
CA ASN A 99 -0.64 -5.67 10.52
C ASN A 99 -0.53 -6.29 9.12
N LYS A 100 -0.70 -7.61 8.98
CA LYS A 100 -0.65 -8.34 7.69
C LYS A 100 -1.88 -8.09 6.83
N THR A 101 -3.02 -7.78 7.45
CA THR A 101 -4.32 -7.56 6.80
C THR A 101 -4.60 -6.08 6.53
N SER A 102 -3.58 -5.25 6.36
CA SER A 102 -3.79 -3.99 5.64
C SER A 102 -3.91 -4.30 4.15
N GLY A 103 -5.11 -4.74 3.74
CA GLY A 103 -5.48 -4.83 2.34
C GLY A 103 -5.18 -3.50 1.67
N LYS A 104 -4.24 -3.50 0.73
CA LYS A 104 -3.96 -2.33 -0.10
C LYS A 104 -4.90 -2.42 -1.29
N TYR A 105 -6.04 -1.73 -1.19
CA TYR A 105 -6.95 -1.59 -2.30
C TYR A 105 -6.38 -0.56 -3.26
N GLY A 106 -6.24 -0.95 -4.52
CA GLY A 106 -5.67 -0.13 -5.57
C GLY A 106 -6.72 0.27 -6.59
N MET A 107 -6.61 1.48 -7.12
CA MET A 107 -7.26 1.90 -8.35
C MET A 107 -6.17 2.18 -9.37
N THR A 108 -6.24 1.60 -10.55
CA THR A 108 -5.35 1.94 -11.65
C THR A 108 -6.12 2.75 -12.68
N ILE A 109 -5.57 3.90 -13.05
CA ILE A 109 -6.05 4.73 -14.13
C ILE A 109 -5.12 4.51 -15.32
N TYR A 110 -5.71 4.21 -16.46
CA TYR A 110 -5.05 4.18 -17.75
C TYR A 110 -5.39 5.46 -18.51
N THR A 111 -4.37 6.11 -19.06
CA THR A 111 -4.57 7.29 -19.90
C THR A 111 -4.51 6.94 -21.38
N ASN A 112 -4.96 7.86 -22.24
CA ASN A 112 -4.87 7.68 -23.69
C ASN A 112 -3.42 7.74 -24.22
N SER A 113 -2.51 8.36 -23.45
CA SER A 113 -1.06 8.33 -23.72
C SER A 113 -0.39 6.97 -23.44
N GLY A 114 -1.12 6.00 -22.89
CA GLY A 114 -0.56 4.73 -22.45
C GLY A 114 0.07 4.78 -21.05
N ASP A 115 -0.03 5.91 -20.34
CA ASP A 115 0.46 6.01 -18.96
C ASP A 115 -0.45 5.22 -18.01
N LYS A 116 0.19 4.57 -17.05
CA LYS A 116 -0.46 3.80 -16.00
C LYS A 116 -0.14 4.41 -14.65
N ARG A 117 -1.17 4.86 -13.93
CA ARG A 117 -1.03 5.38 -12.56
C ARG A 117 -1.86 4.52 -11.60
N THR A 118 -1.23 4.02 -10.55
CA THR A 118 -1.90 3.22 -9.52
C THR A 118 -2.00 4.02 -8.23
N PHE A 119 -3.22 4.27 -7.80
CA PHE A 119 -3.59 4.85 -6.51
C PHE A 119 -3.81 3.71 -5.52
N VAL A 120 -3.36 3.85 -4.28
CA VAL A 120 -3.52 2.81 -3.26
C VAL A 120 -4.10 3.43 -2.00
N SER A 121 -5.10 2.78 -1.41
CA SER A 121 -5.68 3.13 -0.14
C SER A 121 -5.88 1.88 0.72
N ARG A 122 -5.96 2.09 2.04
CA ARG A 122 -6.30 1.03 3.01
C ARG A 122 -7.80 0.77 3.09
N SER A 123 -8.62 1.66 2.54
CA SER A 123 -10.09 1.54 2.57
C SER A 123 -10.62 1.14 1.20
N GLU A 124 -11.27 -0.02 1.13
CA GLU A 124 -11.98 -0.50 -0.06
C GLU A 124 -13.10 0.47 -0.46
N ASP A 125 -13.92 0.87 0.52
CA ASP A 125 -15.05 1.76 0.31
C ASP A 125 -14.62 3.11 -0.24
N PHE A 126 -13.46 3.62 0.21
CA PHE A 126 -12.89 4.83 -0.34
C PHE A 126 -12.56 4.67 -1.82
N ILE A 127 -11.87 3.60 -2.19
CA ILE A 127 -11.51 3.33 -3.59
C ILE A 127 -12.78 3.14 -4.45
N LYS A 128 -13.76 2.38 -3.98
CA LYS A 128 -15.04 2.19 -4.69
C LYS A 128 -15.79 3.50 -4.90
N LYS A 129 -15.87 4.35 -3.87
CA LYS A 129 -16.48 5.69 -3.98
C LYS A 129 -15.76 6.55 -5.01
N VAL A 130 -14.42 6.55 -5.00
CA VAL A 130 -13.63 7.32 -5.96
C VAL A 130 -13.86 6.80 -7.39
N ILE A 131 -13.85 5.48 -7.61
CA ILE A 131 -14.14 4.87 -8.91
C ILE A 131 -15.55 5.25 -9.39
N LEU A 132 -16.55 5.18 -8.52
CA LEU A 132 -17.93 5.50 -8.85
C LEU A 132 -18.12 6.97 -9.23
N VAL A 133 -17.49 7.89 -8.49
CA VAL A 133 -17.52 9.32 -8.85
C VAL A 133 -16.82 9.57 -10.18
N LEU A 134 -15.67 8.95 -10.43
CA LEU A 134 -14.99 9.03 -11.72
C LEU A 134 -15.84 8.48 -12.86
N TYR A 135 -16.51 7.35 -12.66
CA TYR A 135 -17.43 6.76 -13.63
C TYR A 135 -18.57 7.72 -13.99
N ASN A 136 -19.23 8.32 -12.99
CA ASN A 136 -20.32 9.29 -13.23
C ASN A 136 -19.83 10.50 -14.04
N VAL A 137 -18.66 11.05 -13.66
CA VAL A 137 -18.08 12.20 -14.37
C VAL A 137 -17.64 11.86 -15.80
N MET A 138 -17.19 10.63 -16.05
CA MET A 138 -16.84 10.17 -17.40
C MET A 138 -18.08 10.00 -18.29
N ASN A 139 -19.18 9.50 -17.73
CA ASN A 139 -20.43 9.26 -18.46
C ASN A 139 -21.35 10.48 -18.52
N GLY A 140 -21.02 11.57 -17.81
CA GLY A 140 -21.73 12.84 -17.90
C GLY A 140 -23.01 12.92 -17.06
N GLU A 141 -23.08 12.16 -15.97
CA GLU A 141 -24.13 12.30 -14.93
C GLU A 141 -23.74 13.31 -13.85
#